data_AF-A0A3Q8FE61-F1
#
_entry.id   AF-A0A3Q8FE61-F1
#
_cell.length_a   1.000
_cell.length_b   1.000
_cell.length_c   1.000
_cell.angle_alpha   90.00
_cell.angle_beta   90.00
_cell.angle_gamma   90.00
#
_symmetry.space_group_name_H-M   'P 1'
#
loop_
_entity.id
_entity.type
_entity.pdbx_description
1 polymer ?
#
loop_
_entity_poly.entity_id
_entity_poly.type
_entity_poly.pdbx_seq_one_letter_code
_entity_poly.pdbx_strand_id
1 'polypeptide(L)' 'MIRTLAKVYSPFGVQLIIDQATLGHASIDDLGDDDLIELHRNLDRARECIRDDVSFEDAGLIRNQFD' A
#
# COMPACT_ATOMS: atom_id res chain seq x y z
N MET A 1 -1.78 -14.41 1.63
CA MET A 1 -2.95 -13.50 1.82
C MET A 1 -2.74 -12.11 1.22
N ILE A 2 -1.53 -11.53 1.22
CA ILE A 2 -1.28 -10.17 0.72
C ILE A 2 -1.56 -9.98 -0.79
N ARG A 3 -1.24 -10.97 -1.64
CA ARG A 3 -1.51 -10.93 -3.09
C ARG A 3 -3.01 -10.79 -3.42
N THR A 4 -3.89 -11.35 -2.60
CA THR A 4 -5.34 -11.26 -2.80
C THR A 4 -5.86 -9.88 -2.43
N LEU A 5 -5.36 -9.30 -1.33
CA LEU A 5 -5.72 -7.94 -0.90
C LEU A 5 -5.29 -6.90 -1.94
N ALA A 6 -4.03 -6.99 -2.40
CA ALA A 6 -3.51 -6.14 -3.47
C ALA A 6 -4.43 -6.12 -4.71
N LYS A 7 -4.85 -7.30 -5.16
CA LYS A 7 -5.68 -7.45 -6.36
C LYS A 7 -7.12 -6.94 -6.18
N VAL A 8 -7.68 -7.06 -4.98
CA VAL A 8 -9.04 -6.56 -4.67
C VAL A 8 -9.08 -5.03 -4.62
N TYR A 9 -8.00 -4.40 -4.15
CA TYR A 9 -7.96 -2.95 -3.94
C TYR A 9 -7.19 -2.17 -5.00
N SER A 10 -6.59 -2.81 -6.01
CA SER A 10 -5.92 -2.14 -7.15
C SER A 10 -6.65 -0.91 -7.71
N PRO A 11 -8.00 -0.89 -7.89
CA PRO A 11 -8.66 0.30 -8.44
C PRO A 11 -8.80 1.50 -7.48
N PHE A 12 -8.55 1.33 -6.18
CA PHE A 12 -8.80 2.36 -5.16
C PHE A 12 -7.57 3.20 -4.78
N GLY A 13 -6.44 3.07 -5.48
CA GLY A 13 -5.18 3.75 -5.13
C GLY A 13 -4.24 2.89 -4.29
N VAL A 14 -4.65 1.68 -3.90
CA VAL A 14 -3.79 0.71 -3.21
C VAL A 14 -2.64 0.22 -4.10
N GLN A 15 -2.81 0.29 -5.42
CA GLN A 15 -1.72 0.04 -6.36
C GLN A 15 -0.53 0.99 -6.13
N LEU A 16 -0.77 2.25 -5.74
CA LEU A 16 0.29 3.23 -5.44
C LEU A 16 1.02 2.89 -4.13
N ILE A 17 0.32 2.31 -3.15
CA ILE A 17 0.93 1.85 -1.89
C ILE A 17 1.87 0.67 -2.18
N ILE A 18 1.44 -0.24 -3.05
CA ILE A 18 2.27 -1.36 -3.50
C ILE A 18 3.47 -0.86 -4.30
N ASP A 19 3.24 0.04 -5.25
CA ASP A 19 4.30 0.59 -6.12
C ASP A 19 5.41 1.27 -5.29
N GLN A 20 5.02 2.08 -4.30
CA GLN A 20 5.95 2.71 -3.35
C GLN A 20 6.74 1.68 -2.55
N ALA A 21 6.09 0.62 -2.06
CA ALA A 21 6.77 -0.44 -1.31
C ALA A 21 7.71 -1.26 -2.21
N THR A 22 7.34 -1.48 -3.47
CA THR A 22 8.17 -2.20 -4.45
C THR A 22 9.17 -1.32 -5.19
N LEU A 23 9.29 -0.04 -4.83
CA LEU A 23 10.21 0.88 -5.47
C LEU A 23 11.65 0.39 -5.21
N GLY A 24 12.37 0.04 -6.28
CA GLY A 24 13.71 -0.54 -6.18
C GLY A 24 13.75 -2.07 -6.07
N HIS A 25 12.58 -2.73 -6.03
CA HIS A 25 12.43 -4.18 -6.05
C HIS A 25 11.80 -4.67 -7.36
N ALA A 26 12.15 -5.88 -7.80
CA ALA A 26 11.58 -6.44 -9.02
C ALA A 26 10.07 -6.76 -8.87
N SER A 27 9.65 -7.10 -7.66
CA SER A 27 8.25 -7.38 -7.31
C SER A 27 8.06 -7.48 -5.80
N ILE A 28 6.82 -7.64 -5.33
CA ILE A 28 6.49 -7.92 -3.92
C ILE A 28 7.24 -9.15 -3.38
N ASP A 29 7.57 -10.13 -4.22
CA ASP A 29 8.28 -11.35 -3.79
C ASP A 29 9.76 -11.10 -3.47
N ASP A 30 10.30 -9.99 -3.95
CA ASP A 30 11.68 -9.55 -3.74
C ASP A 30 11.82 -8.66 -2.49
N LEU A 31 10.70 -8.31 -1.86
CA LEU A 31 10.68 -7.54 -0.61
C LEU A 31 11.19 -8.40 0.55
N GLY A 32 12.00 -7.79 1.41
CA GLY A 32 12.40 -8.39 2.68
C GLY A 32 11.20 -8.55 3.62
N ASP A 33 11.35 -9.39 4.64
CA ASP A 33 10.31 -9.61 5.65
C ASP A 33 9.84 -8.30 6.32
N ASP A 34 10.76 -7.38 6.64
CA ASP A 34 10.42 -6.07 7.22
C ASP A 34 9.57 -5.22 6.26
N ASP A 35 9.95 -5.15 4.97
CA ASP A 35 9.18 -4.43 3.94
C ASP A 35 7.82 -5.06 3.69
N LEU A 36 7.73 -6.40 3.72
CA LEU A 36 6.47 -7.12 3.61
C LEU A 36 5.55 -6.87 4.81
N ILE A 37 6.11 -6.78 6.02
CA ILE A 37 5.37 -6.44 7.24
C ILE A 37 4.87 -5.00 7.15
N GLU A 38 5.68 -4.07 6.68
CA GLU A 38 5.29 -2.67 6.50
C GLU A 38 4.20 -2.52 5.43
N LEU A 39 4.37 -3.15 4.27
CA LEU A 39 3.36 -3.19 3.22
C LEU A 39 2.05 -3.79 3.74
N HIS A 40 2.10 -4.87 4.52
CA HIS A 40 0.90 -5.45 5.10
C HIS A 40 0.16 -4.48 6.02
N ARG A 41 0.88 -3.74 6.88
CA ARG A 41 0.28 -2.72 7.77
C ARG A 41 -0.32 -1.56 6.98
N ASN A 42 0.36 -1.11 5.93
CA ASN A 42 -0.15 -0.05 5.07
C ASN A 42 -1.41 -0.48 4.32
N LEU A 43 -1.47 -1.74 3.85
CA LEU A 43 -2.68 -2.30 3.23
C LEU A 43 -3.84 -2.44 4.21
N ASP A 44 -3.58 -2.82 5.45
CA ASP A 44 -4.63 -2.93 6.47
C ASP A 44 -5.20 -1.54 6.82
N ARG A 45 -4.33 -0.54 6.99
CA ARG A 45 -4.73 0.87 7.14
C ARG A 45 -5.50 1.39 5.94
N ALA A 46 -5.07 1.09 4.71
CA ALA A 46 -5.78 1.50 3.50
C ALA A 46 -7.23 0.96 3.49
N ARG A 47 -7.44 -0.25 3.99
CA ARG A 47 -8.79 -0.83 4.14
C ARG A 47 -9.62 -0.05 5.16
N GLU A 48 -9.03 0.37 6.26
CA GLU A 48 -9.70 1.22 7.25
C GLU A 48 -10.05 2.59 6.65
N CYS A 49 -9.14 3.21 5.91
CA CYS A 49 -9.38 4.49 5.24
C CYS A 49 -10.53 4.41 4.21
N ILE A 50 -10.59 3.36 3.40
CA ILE A 50 -11.73 3.14 2.48
C ILE A 50 -13.05 3.02 3.24
N ARG A 51 -13.02 2.37 4.42
CA ARG A 51 -14.23 2.18 5.24
C ARG A 51 -14.68 3.49 5.90
N ASP A 52 -13.74 4.34 6.29
CA ASP A 52 -13.98 5.61 6.98
C ASP A 52 -14.15 6.79 6.01
N ASP A 53 -14.10 6.56 4.70
CA ASP A 53 -14.13 7.57 3.63
C ASP A 53 -12.98 8.61 3.76
N VAL A 54 -11.81 8.14 4.22
CA VAL A 54 -10.60 8.96 4.38
C VAL A 54 -9.67 8.74 3.19
N SER A 55 -9.18 9.83 2.61
CA SER A 55 -8.20 9.79 1.52
C SER A 55 -6.86 9.22 1.99
N PHE A 56 -6.18 8.44 1.13
CA PHE A 56 -4.89 7.84 1.47
C PHE A 56 -3.76 8.85 1.69
N GLU A 57 -3.84 10.03 1.08
CA GLU A 57 -2.91 11.13 1.34
C GLU A 57 -3.07 11.68 2.76
N ASP A 58 -4.32 11.85 3.23
CA ASP A 58 -4.63 12.33 4.58
C ASP A 58 -4.20 11.31 5.64
N ALA A 59 -4.37 10.03 5.35
CA ALA A 59 -3.88 8.93 6.18
C ALA A 59 -2.35 8.77 6.18
N GLY A 60 -1.62 9.53 5.37
CA GLY A 60 -0.16 9.42 5.22
C GLY A 60 0.31 8.12 4.58
N LEU A 61 -0.57 7.40 3.87
CA LEU A 61 -0.28 6.12 3.20
C LEU A 61 0.39 6.34 1.83
N ILE A 62 0.15 7.49 1.20
CA ILE A 62 0.80 7.89 -0.04
C ILE A 62 1.68 9.09 0.27
N ARG A 63 2.98 8.96 0.02
CA ARG A 63 3.91 10.09 0.12
C ARG A 63 3.72 10.95 -1.12
N ASN A 64 2.94 12.03 -0.98
CA ASN A 64 2.80 13.02 -2.03
C ASN A 64 4.13 13.79 -2.15
N GLN A 65 4.93 13.52 -3.17
CA GLN A 65 6.25 14.14 -3.38
C GLN A 65 6.14 15.57 -3.95
N PHE A 66 5.18 16.36 -3.48
CA PHE A 66 5.11 17.80 -3.79
C PHE A 66 5.62 18.60 -2.57
N ASP A 67 6.94 18.59 -2.39
CA ASP A 67 7.70 19.70 -1.77
C ASP A 67 8.79 20.13 -2.74
#